data_AF-A0A182LWK1-F1
#
_entry.id   AF-A0A182LWK1-F1
#
_cell.length_a   1.000
_cell.length_b   1.000
_cell.length_c   1.000
_cell.angle_alpha   90.00
_cell.angle_beta   90.00
_cell.angle_gamma   90.00
#
_symmetry.space_group_name_H-M   'P 1'
#
loop_
_entity.id
_entity.type
_entity.pdbx_description
1 polymer ?
#
loop_
_entity_poly.entity_id
_entity_poly.type
_entity_poly.pdbx_seq_one_letter_code
_entity_poly.pdbx_strand_id
1 'polypeptide(L)'
;MSSQNGGMAVNQHSGNGMARPQEIELTARFSKQMAQLCMSPDYSDVTFIVENQRIPAHRVILAARSEYFRALLYGGMQETKQDEITLHIPLMAFKSLLKYIYSGSMSLVHMKEEHLLDTLGLANQYGFADLEVAISDYLRQVLSLSNVCAVLDAARLFALDGLTTVCHSFMDRNASDILQHESFRNLSLDSLSSLLLRDSFFAREVEIFQAVYDWCRCNADNGQNVDVIVEKVRFALMSLEELLTVVRPSGILDPERLLDAIAEKISSKQLPYRGALWPEENVATPKFNSRTIHGEIRSALLDGDTVSYDMEKGYTRHSIGETGDGNGIIVELGKLFIINHIKVLLWDRDSRSYSYYIEVSVNQRNWERVVDHTKYPCRSWQFLYFPAQAVRYIRLVGTHNTMNNVFHVVALEAMFTEATTPVVDGILQPTYNVATVERSATVVEGVSRTRNVLLNGEVKNYDWDSGYTCHQIGEGVILIQLGQPYWIDSMRLLLWDCDSRSYSFYIEVSVDMKDWEVVVDKQLEHLKSWQHFTFLPKVVVYIRIVGTHNTANEMFHCVHFECPSQDPEFLKCERNVPVPSIELSLSGTNESNAEDSAID
;
A
#
# COMPACT_ATOMS: atom_id res chain seq x y z
N MET A 1 -28.29 -50.83 22.95
CA MET A 1 -27.61 -51.00 24.25
C MET A 1 -27.04 -49.63 24.61
N SER A 2 -27.78 -48.81 25.36
CA SER A 2 -27.64 -48.64 26.83
C SER A 2 -26.19 -48.26 27.21
N SER A 3 -25.87 -47.20 27.93
CA SER A 3 -26.63 -46.43 28.93
C SER A 3 -25.74 -45.28 29.44
N GLN A 4 -26.40 -44.31 30.08
CA GLN A 4 -25.84 -43.23 30.92
C GLN A 4 -24.89 -43.74 32.01
N ASN A 5 -23.98 -42.85 32.47
CA ASN A 5 -23.64 -42.57 33.88
C ASN A 5 -22.55 -41.47 33.88
N GLY A 6 -22.60 -40.37 34.64
CA GLY A 6 -23.13 -40.22 35.99
C GLY A 6 -21.98 -40.39 37.00
N GLY A 7 -21.40 -39.28 37.45
CA GLY A 7 -20.30 -39.28 38.44
C GLY A 7 -20.19 -37.94 39.16
N MET A 8 -20.99 -37.78 40.22
CA MET A 8 -20.85 -36.74 41.24
C MET A 8 -19.69 -37.09 42.19
N ALA A 9 -18.89 -36.05 42.50
CA ALA A 9 -18.33 -35.61 43.79
C ALA A 9 -17.74 -36.63 44.79
N VAL A 10 -16.61 -36.29 45.44
CA VAL A 10 -16.58 -35.83 46.85
C VAL A 10 -15.28 -35.05 47.17
N ASN A 11 -15.53 -33.90 47.80
CA ASN A 11 -14.72 -32.93 48.55
C ASN A 11 -13.59 -33.41 49.48
N GLN A 12 -12.64 -32.49 49.75
CA GLN A 12 -12.25 -31.95 51.08
C GLN A 12 -11.11 -30.93 50.89
N HIS A 13 -10.88 -29.86 51.67
CA HIS A 13 -11.63 -29.04 52.63
C HIS A 13 -10.74 -27.80 52.90
N SER A 14 -11.37 -26.65 53.19
CA SER A 14 -10.90 -25.60 54.13
C SER A 14 -9.73 -24.67 53.78
N GLY A 15 -10.07 -23.43 53.43
CA GLY A 15 -9.21 -22.25 53.51
C GLY A 15 -10.04 -20.97 53.49
N ASN A 16 -10.65 -20.65 54.64
CA ASN A 16 -11.54 -19.50 54.81
C ASN A 16 -10.71 -18.21 54.96
N GLY A 17 -10.60 -17.45 53.88
CA GLY A 17 -10.13 -16.07 53.87
C GLY A 17 -11.17 -15.20 53.18
N MET A 18 -12.06 -14.58 53.95
CA MET A 18 -12.97 -13.54 53.43
C MET A 18 -12.13 -12.36 52.96
N ALA A 19 -11.76 -12.35 51.68
CA ALA A 19 -11.36 -11.13 51.01
C ALA A 19 -12.58 -10.21 51.00
N ARG A 20 -12.53 -9.12 51.76
CA ARG A 20 -13.46 -7.99 51.55
C ARG A 20 -13.34 -7.60 50.07
N PRO A 21 -14.45 -7.38 49.33
CA PRO A 21 -14.33 -6.75 48.03
C PRO A 21 -13.65 -5.40 48.26
N GLN A 22 -12.41 -5.25 47.77
CA GLN A 22 -11.65 -4.01 47.94
C GLN A 22 -12.32 -2.86 47.16
N GLU A 23 -13.20 -3.18 46.21
CA GLU A 23 -14.01 -2.25 45.43
C GLU A 23 -15.45 -2.77 45.26
N ILE A 24 -16.43 -1.85 45.29
CA ILE A 24 -17.85 -2.13 45.01
C ILE A 24 -18.15 -1.63 43.59
N GLU A 25 -18.45 -2.54 42.65
CA GLU A 25 -18.76 -2.19 41.27
C GLU A 25 -20.27 -2.13 41.03
N LEU A 26 -20.82 -0.90 40.89
CA LEU A 26 -22.25 -0.66 40.68
C LEU A 26 -22.55 0.17 39.42
N THR A 27 -21.58 0.28 38.51
CA THR A 27 -21.65 1.13 37.30
C THR A 27 -22.86 0.81 36.42
N ALA A 28 -23.19 -0.48 36.23
CA ALA A 28 -24.37 -0.89 35.46
C ALA A 28 -25.69 -0.44 36.12
N ARG A 29 -25.77 -0.53 37.46
CA ARG A 29 -26.94 -0.05 38.21
C ARG A 29 -27.05 1.46 38.14
N PHE A 30 -25.93 2.17 38.31
CA PHE A 30 -25.87 3.63 38.17
C PHE A 30 -26.32 4.09 36.78
N SER A 31 -25.78 3.50 35.71
CA SER A 31 -26.19 3.77 34.32
C SER A 31 -27.69 3.56 34.12
N LYS A 32 -28.25 2.46 34.62
CA LYS A 32 -29.70 2.20 34.53
C LYS A 32 -30.54 3.23 35.29
N GLN A 33 -30.07 3.67 36.46
CA GLN A 33 -30.75 4.71 37.25
C GLN A 33 -30.68 6.08 36.57
N MET A 34 -29.54 6.45 35.98
CA MET A 34 -29.42 7.68 35.20
C MET A 34 -30.29 7.62 33.95
N ALA A 35 -30.34 6.48 33.24
CA ALA A 35 -31.19 6.29 32.07
C ALA A 35 -32.69 6.51 32.35
N GLN A 36 -33.16 6.27 33.59
CA GLN A 36 -34.55 6.53 34.00
C GLN A 36 -34.89 8.03 34.06
N LEU A 37 -33.90 8.91 34.24
CA LEU A 37 -34.09 10.36 34.21
C LEU A 37 -34.18 10.90 32.77
N CYS A 38 -33.75 10.13 31.77
CA CYS A 38 -33.75 10.56 30.38
C CYS A 38 -35.18 10.83 29.90
N MET A 39 -35.44 12.06 29.43
CA MET A 39 -36.77 12.52 29.00
C MET A 39 -37.85 12.49 30.09
N SER A 40 -37.47 12.39 31.36
CA SER A 40 -38.38 12.55 32.49
C SER A 40 -38.55 14.04 32.83
N PRO A 41 -39.77 14.51 33.15
CA PRO A 41 -39.96 15.87 33.68
C PRO A 41 -39.41 16.02 35.10
N ASP A 42 -39.21 14.93 35.84
CA ASP A 42 -38.72 14.96 37.21
C ASP A 42 -37.31 15.59 37.26
N TYR A 43 -37.15 16.64 38.05
CA TYR A 43 -35.91 17.39 38.22
C TYR A 43 -35.34 18.04 36.95
N SER A 44 -36.08 18.01 35.84
CA SER A 44 -35.66 18.66 34.60
C SER A 44 -35.62 20.18 34.76
N ASP A 45 -34.57 20.78 34.22
CA ASP A 45 -34.26 22.22 34.31
C ASP A 45 -34.01 22.85 32.93
N VAL A 46 -34.28 22.09 31.86
CA VAL A 46 -34.31 22.56 30.47
C VAL A 46 -35.24 21.66 29.63
N THR A 47 -35.90 22.24 28.62
CA THR A 47 -36.71 21.50 27.64
C THR A 47 -36.24 21.78 26.22
N PHE A 48 -35.93 20.74 25.45
CA PHE A 48 -35.65 20.88 24.03
C PHE A 48 -36.92 20.77 23.19
N ILE A 49 -37.07 21.64 22.19
CA ILE A 49 -38.13 21.55 21.19
C ILE A 49 -37.52 21.04 19.89
N VAL A 50 -37.86 19.81 19.52
CA VAL A 50 -37.35 19.14 18.31
C VAL A 50 -38.52 18.61 17.51
N GLU A 51 -38.66 19.02 16.24
CA GLU A 51 -39.82 18.69 15.40
C GLU A 51 -41.17 18.91 16.12
N ASN A 52 -41.31 20.04 16.83
CA ASN A 52 -42.47 20.41 17.65
C ASN A 52 -42.75 19.50 18.86
N GLN A 53 -41.87 18.54 19.19
CA GLN A 53 -41.95 17.76 20.42
C GLN A 53 -41.10 18.37 21.53
N ARG A 54 -41.70 18.48 22.72
CA ARG A 54 -41.04 18.95 23.95
C ARG A 54 -40.35 17.78 24.65
N ILE A 55 -39.05 17.91 24.90
CA ILE A 55 -38.20 16.86 25.47
C ILE A 55 -37.52 17.42 26.72
N PRO A 56 -37.98 17.09 27.93
CA PRO A 56 -37.35 17.55 29.16
C PRO A 56 -35.97 16.89 29.35
N ALA A 57 -35.01 17.63 29.90
CA ALA A 57 -33.66 17.16 30.15
C ALA A 57 -33.01 17.90 31.34
N HIS A 58 -31.78 17.50 31.67
CA HIS A 58 -31.03 17.96 32.83
C HIS A 58 -29.72 18.60 32.39
N ARG A 59 -29.57 19.91 32.64
CA ARG A 59 -28.41 20.69 32.18
C ARG A 59 -27.10 20.13 32.71
N VAL A 60 -27.07 19.71 33.97
CA VAL A 60 -25.87 19.16 34.61
C VAL A 60 -25.40 17.86 33.94
N ILE A 61 -26.31 16.95 33.58
CA ILE A 61 -25.95 15.67 32.93
C ILE A 61 -25.42 15.94 31.52
N LEU A 62 -26.12 16.78 30.76
CA LEU A 62 -25.71 17.16 29.40
C LEU A 62 -24.31 17.80 29.39
N ALA A 63 -24.09 18.80 30.25
CA ALA A 63 -22.83 19.50 30.34
C ALA A 63 -21.68 18.63 30.87
N ALA A 64 -21.96 17.66 31.75
CA ALA A 64 -20.93 16.72 32.24
C ALA A 64 -20.49 15.70 31.17
N ARG A 65 -21.32 15.47 30.16
CA ARG A 65 -21.11 14.42 29.14
C ARG A 65 -20.77 14.97 27.76
N SER A 66 -20.87 16.28 27.56
CA SER A 66 -20.64 16.93 26.27
C SER A 66 -20.18 18.37 26.45
N GLU A 67 -19.01 18.66 25.88
CA GLU A 67 -18.45 20.00 25.84
C GLU A 67 -19.33 20.98 25.05
N TYR A 68 -19.98 20.50 23.98
CA TYR A 68 -20.95 21.28 23.23
C TYR A 68 -22.12 21.72 24.11
N PHE A 69 -22.78 20.79 24.80
CA PHE A 69 -23.91 21.14 25.68
C PHE A 69 -23.46 21.96 26.90
N ARG A 70 -22.23 21.76 27.39
CA ARG A 70 -21.64 22.62 28.43
C ARG A 70 -21.53 24.07 27.94
N ALA A 71 -21.02 24.28 26.73
CA ALA A 71 -20.94 25.61 26.13
C ALA A 71 -22.32 26.21 25.88
N LEU A 72 -23.26 25.45 25.33
CA LEU A 72 -24.63 25.90 25.07
C LEU A 72 -25.34 26.36 26.36
N LEU A 73 -25.22 25.57 27.42
CA LEU A 73 -26.01 25.75 28.64
C LEU A 73 -25.30 26.59 29.70
N TYR A 74 -23.97 26.68 29.70
CA TYR A 74 -23.21 27.43 30.71
C TYR A 74 -22.21 28.44 30.12
N GLY A 75 -22.13 28.58 28.79
CA GLY A 75 -21.19 29.46 28.10
C GLY A 75 -21.59 30.93 28.05
N GLY A 76 -22.76 31.31 28.58
CA GLY A 76 -23.19 32.71 28.70
C GLY A 76 -23.91 33.28 27.47
N MET A 77 -24.31 32.43 26.51
CA MET A 77 -25.15 32.81 25.36
C MET A 77 -26.64 32.95 25.77
N GLN A 78 -27.53 33.30 24.82
CA GLN A 78 -28.94 33.54 25.12
C GLN A 78 -29.61 32.30 25.74
N GLU A 79 -29.27 31.13 25.24
CA GLU A 79 -29.73 29.80 25.63
C GLU A 79 -29.41 29.49 27.09
N THR A 80 -28.36 30.11 27.66
CA THR A 80 -28.02 29.96 29.08
C THR A 80 -29.14 30.45 30.02
N LYS A 81 -30.01 31.36 29.53
CA LYS A 81 -31.12 31.93 30.31
C LYS A 81 -32.49 31.41 29.89
N GLN A 82 -32.54 30.49 28.92
CA GLN A 82 -33.79 29.95 28.39
C GLN A 82 -34.10 28.60 29.04
N ASP A 83 -35.37 28.43 29.42
CA ASP A 83 -35.89 27.14 29.89
C ASP A 83 -36.29 26.23 28.72
N GLU A 84 -36.47 26.81 27.52
CA GLU A 84 -36.83 26.10 26.28
C GLU A 84 -35.86 26.42 25.15
N ILE A 85 -35.28 25.40 24.53
CA ILE A 85 -34.29 25.52 23.45
C ILE A 85 -34.79 24.75 22.23
N THR A 86 -34.97 25.44 21.11
CA THR A 86 -35.41 24.81 19.84
C THR A 86 -34.21 24.31 19.06
N LEU A 87 -34.23 23.04 18.63
CA LEU A 87 -33.21 22.44 17.77
C LEU A 87 -33.84 21.96 16.46
N HIS A 88 -33.22 22.34 15.34
CA HIS A 88 -33.62 21.93 14.00
C HIS A 88 -32.88 20.66 13.57
N ILE A 89 -33.20 19.55 14.21
CA ILE A 89 -32.53 18.25 14.03
C ILE A 89 -33.54 17.09 13.99
N PRO A 90 -33.15 15.91 13.47
CA PRO A 90 -34.03 14.74 13.46
C PRO A 90 -34.38 14.28 14.87
N LEU A 91 -35.67 14.21 15.17
CA LEU A 91 -36.18 13.91 16.51
C LEU A 91 -35.71 12.55 17.04
N MET A 92 -35.74 11.51 16.21
CA MET A 92 -35.43 10.15 16.65
C MET A 92 -33.94 9.98 16.93
N ALA A 93 -33.07 10.59 16.11
CA ALA A 93 -31.64 10.62 16.34
C ALA A 93 -31.31 11.37 17.64
N PHE A 94 -31.95 12.52 17.89
CA PHE A 94 -31.75 13.26 19.13
C PHE A 94 -32.17 12.46 20.36
N LYS A 95 -33.31 11.75 20.31
CA LYS A 95 -33.73 10.85 21.41
C LYS A 95 -32.73 9.73 21.66
N SER A 96 -32.16 9.14 20.61
CA SER A 96 -31.11 8.12 20.73
C SER A 96 -29.85 8.69 21.37
N LEU A 97 -29.39 9.85 20.91
CA LEU A 97 -28.23 10.53 21.47
C LEU A 97 -28.45 10.89 22.95
N LEU A 98 -29.64 11.39 23.29
CA LEU A 98 -29.98 11.74 24.68
C LEU A 98 -29.97 10.49 25.58
N LYS A 99 -30.50 9.35 25.11
CA LYS A 99 -30.38 8.09 25.84
C LYS A 99 -28.91 7.72 26.06
N TYR A 100 -28.09 7.82 25.03
CA TYR A 100 -26.65 7.55 25.12
C TYR A 100 -25.93 8.48 26.12
N ILE A 101 -26.27 9.78 26.14
CA ILE A 101 -25.71 10.73 27.10
C ILE A 101 -25.97 10.27 28.55
N TYR A 102 -27.19 9.79 28.83
CA TYR A 102 -27.61 9.40 30.18
C TYR A 102 -27.14 7.99 30.57
N SER A 103 -27.12 7.04 29.64
CA SER A 103 -26.79 5.64 29.94
C SER A 103 -25.35 5.25 29.63
N GLY A 104 -24.67 6.00 28.76
CA GLY A 104 -23.39 5.58 28.17
C GLY A 104 -23.50 4.42 27.18
N SER A 105 -24.71 4.09 26.70
CA SER A 105 -24.96 2.92 25.85
C SER A 105 -25.98 3.19 24.76
N MET A 106 -25.73 2.63 23.57
CA MET A 106 -26.63 2.70 22.41
C MET A 106 -26.58 1.37 21.65
N SER A 107 -27.74 0.84 21.25
CA SER A 107 -27.82 -0.36 20.40
C SER A 107 -28.04 0.06 18.95
N LEU A 108 -27.11 -0.32 18.07
CA LEU A 108 -27.15 0.03 16.64
C LEU A 108 -27.87 -1.02 15.78
N VAL A 109 -27.91 -2.28 16.24
CA VAL A 109 -28.35 -3.47 15.47
C VAL A 109 -29.78 -3.36 14.93
N HIS A 110 -30.65 -2.62 15.60
CA HIS A 110 -32.05 -2.48 15.23
C HIS A 110 -32.40 -1.08 14.71
N MET A 111 -31.40 -0.22 14.54
CA MET A 111 -31.61 1.09 13.94
C MET A 111 -31.75 0.92 12.43
N LYS A 112 -32.75 1.61 11.87
CA LYS A 112 -32.83 1.79 10.42
C LYS A 112 -31.68 2.67 9.95
N GLU A 113 -31.29 2.49 8.70
CA GLU A 113 -30.19 3.23 8.07
C GLU A 113 -30.34 4.75 8.18
N GLU A 114 -31.49 5.31 7.81
CA GLU A 114 -31.78 6.75 7.91
C GLU A 114 -31.54 7.28 9.34
N HIS A 115 -32.05 6.56 10.35
CA HIS A 115 -31.90 6.92 11.76
C HIS A 115 -30.45 6.80 12.23
N LEU A 116 -29.70 5.83 11.69
CA LEU A 116 -28.30 5.59 12.03
C LEU A 116 -27.41 6.70 11.46
N LEU A 117 -27.64 7.10 10.21
CA LEU A 117 -26.91 8.19 9.55
C LEU A 117 -27.23 9.55 10.20
N ASP A 118 -28.48 9.79 10.57
CA ASP A 118 -28.85 10.99 11.35
C ASP A 118 -28.14 11.01 12.71
N THR A 119 -28.06 9.85 13.38
CA THR A 119 -27.36 9.74 14.67
C THR A 119 -25.86 9.96 14.53
N LEU A 120 -25.24 9.46 13.45
CA LEU A 120 -23.85 9.77 13.09
C LEU A 120 -23.65 11.27 12.89
N GLY A 121 -24.56 11.93 12.17
CA GLY A 121 -24.52 13.36 11.95
C GLY A 121 -24.58 14.16 13.25
N LEU A 122 -25.46 13.78 14.19
CA LEU A 122 -25.52 14.43 15.50
C LEU A 122 -24.30 14.14 16.38
N ALA A 123 -23.73 12.93 16.29
CA ALA A 123 -22.51 12.58 17.01
C ALA A 123 -21.35 13.49 16.56
N ASN A 124 -21.16 13.65 15.25
CA ASN A 124 -20.17 14.57 14.68
C ASN A 124 -20.48 16.03 15.05
N GLN A 125 -21.71 16.50 14.81
CA GLN A 125 -22.12 17.89 15.06
C GLN A 125 -21.91 18.33 16.51
N TYR A 126 -22.14 17.44 17.48
CA TYR A 126 -22.04 17.73 18.91
C TYR A 126 -20.77 17.20 19.57
N GLY A 127 -19.82 16.67 18.79
CA GLY A 127 -18.48 16.30 19.27
C GLY A 127 -18.42 15.00 20.09
N PHE A 128 -19.26 14.01 19.80
CA PHE A 128 -19.23 12.69 20.42
C PHE A 128 -18.33 11.71 19.65
N ALA A 129 -17.01 11.93 19.70
CA ALA A 129 -16.02 11.16 18.94
C ALA A 129 -16.13 9.63 19.15
N ASP A 130 -16.28 9.15 20.39
CA ASP A 130 -16.39 7.71 20.65
C ASP A 130 -17.62 7.08 20.00
N LEU A 131 -18.74 7.82 19.97
CA LEU A 131 -19.98 7.36 19.34
C LEU A 131 -19.86 7.39 17.81
N GLU A 132 -19.24 8.44 17.26
CA GLU A 132 -18.95 8.56 15.83
C GLU A 132 -18.08 7.41 15.32
N VAL A 133 -17.00 7.08 16.03
CA VAL A 133 -16.13 5.95 15.72
C VAL A 133 -16.92 4.64 15.78
N ALA A 134 -17.69 4.41 16.85
CA ALA A 134 -18.48 3.20 17.00
C ALA A 134 -19.55 3.02 15.90
N ILE A 135 -20.22 4.10 15.48
CA ILE A 135 -21.19 4.05 14.37
C ILE A 135 -20.48 3.82 13.04
N SER A 136 -19.33 4.48 12.80
CA SER A 136 -18.53 4.30 11.58
C SER A 136 -18.02 2.86 11.44
N ASP A 137 -17.53 2.26 12.53
CA ASP A 137 -17.10 0.87 12.58
C ASP A 137 -18.24 -0.11 12.33
N TYR A 138 -19.44 0.20 12.83
CA TYR A 138 -20.63 -0.59 12.56
C TYR A 138 -21.05 -0.49 11.09
N LEU A 139 -21.09 0.73 10.53
CA LEU A 139 -21.41 0.97 9.11
C LEU A 139 -20.46 0.20 8.20
N ARG A 140 -19.16 0.20 8.48
CA ARG A 140 -18.15 -0.59 7.76
C ARG A 140 -18.49 -2.08 7.68
N GLN A 141 -19.09 -2.65 8.73
CA GLN A 141 -19.44 -4.08 8.78
C GLN A 141 -20.74 -4.42 8.03
N VAL A 142 -21.64 -3.45 7.87
CA VAL A 142 -22.96 -3.64 7.24
C VAL A 142 -23.07 -3.00 5.85
N LEU A 143 -21.95 -2.55 5.28
CA LEU A 143 -21.92 -2.01 3.91
C LEU A 143 -22.44 -3.02 2.88
N SER A 144 -23.26 -2.51 1.96
CA SER A 144 -23.92 -3.27 0.92
C SER A 144 -24.21 -2.36 -0.28
N LEU A 145 -24.59 -2.94 -1.43
CA LEU A 145 -24.96 -2.17 -2.62
C LEU A 145 -26.12 -1.20 -2.37
N SER A 146 -27.05 -1.56 -1.47
CA SER A 146 -28.22 -0.73 -1.16
C SER A 146 -27.90 0.51 -0.34
N ASN A 147 -26.86 0.47 0.51
CA ASN A 147 -26.58 1.54 1.46
C ASN A 147 -25.29 2.33 1.18
N VAL A 148 -24.34 1.79 0.42
CA VAL A 148 -23.01 2.39 0.26
C VAL A 148 -23.06 3.83 -0.28
N CYS A 149 -24.02 4.15 -1.15
CA CYS A 149 -24.19 5.51 -1.68
C CYS A 149 -24.57 6.51 -0.58
N ALA A 150 -25.56 6.18 0.26
CA ALA A 150 -26.01 7.03 1.35
C ALA A 150 -24.92 7.17 2.43
N VAL A 151 -24.21 6.08 2.73
CA VAL A 151 -23.08 6.09 3.68
C VAL A 151 -21.92 6.94 3.13
N LEU A 152 -21.62 6.87 1.84
CA LEU A 152 -20.59 7.70 1.20
C LEU A 152 -20.96 9.20 1.29
N ASP A 153 -22.21 9.55 1.00
CA ASP A 153 -22.68 10.93 1.12
C ASP A 153 -22.56 11.45 2.55
N ALA A 154 -23.00 10.67 3.54
CA ALA A 154 -22.88 11.03 4.95
C ALA A 154 -21.41 11.17 5.38
N ALA A 155 -20.55 10.21 5.00
CA ALA A 155 -19.13 10.24 5.33
C ALA A 155 -18.45 11.49 4.77
N ARG A 156 -18.76 11.88 3.53
CA ARG A 156 -18.20 13.08 2.91
C ARG A 156 -18.77 14.36 3.51
N LEU A 157 -20.07 14.41 3.80
CA LEU A 157 -20.73 15.55 4.45
C LEU A 157 -20.12 15.83 5.84
N PHE A 158 -19.76 14.78 6.58
CA PHE A 158 -19.19 14.87 7.91
C PHE A 158 -17.65 14.82 7.95
N ALA A 159 -16.99 14.81 6.79
CA ALA A 159 -15.52 14.72 6.66
C ALA A 159 -14.89 13.51 7.38
N LEU A 160 -15.54 12.35 7.30
CA LEU A 160 -15.09 11.08 7.88
C LEU A 160 -14.23 10.28 6.88
N ASP A 161 -12.98 10.72 6.68
CA ASP A 161 -12.07 10.19 5.64
C ASP A 161 -11.88 8.66 5.67
N GLY A 162 -11.81 8.09 6.88
CA GLY A 162 -11.69 6.64 7.06
C GLY A 162 -12.90 5.89 6.49
N LEU A 163 -14.11 6.36 6.78
CA LEU A 163 -15.35 5.77 6.27
C LEU A 163 -15.51 6.02 4.76
N THR A 164 -15.14 7.20 4.26
CA THR A 164 -15.09 7.51 2.82
C THR A 164 -14.18 6.54 2.07
N THR A 165 -12.99 6.26 2.60
CA THR A 165 -12.03 5.30 2.01
C THR A 165 -12.59 3.89 1.95
N VAL A 166 -13.29 3.45 3.00
CA VAL A 166 -13.96 2.14 3.05
C VAL A 166 -15.09 2.06 2.02
N CYS A 167 -15.96 3.07 1.93
CA CYS A 167 -17.02 3.13 0.91
C CYS A 167 -16.45 3.07 -0.50
N HIS A 168 -15.43 3.88 -0.79
CA HIS A 168 -14.77 3.87 -2.09
C HIS A 168 -14.15 2.51 -2.41
N SER A 169 -13.49 1.85 -1.45
CA SER A 169 -12.91 0.52 -1.65
C SER A 169 -13.98 -0.55 -1.93
N PHE A 170 -15.13 -0.45 -1.25
CA PHE A 170 -16.29 -1.30 -1.52
C PHE A 170 -16.84 -1.06 -2.93
N MET A 171 -17.01 0.20 -3.34
CA MET A 171 -17.51 0.54 -4.67
C MET A 171 -16.55 0.14 -5.78
N ASP A 172 -15.23 0.29 -5.59
CA ASP A 172 -14.21 -0.13 -6.55
C ASP A 172 -14.22 -1.65 -6.78
N ARG A 173 -14.47 -2.45 -5.73
CA ARG A 173 -14.61 -3.91 -5.87
C ARG A 173 -15.91 -4.34 -6.55
N ASN A 174 -16.97 -3.55 -6.45
CA ASN A 174 -18.30 -3.87 -6.96
C ASN A 174 -18.76 -2.87 -8.04
N ALA A 175 -17.82 -2.29 -8.80
CA ALA A 175 -18.08 -1.15 -9.68
C ALA A 175 -19.20 -1.42 -10.71
N SER A 176 -19.15 -2.54 -11.44
CA SER A 176 -20.20 -2.88 -12.41
C SER A 176 -21.57 -3.12 -11.76
N ASP A 177 -21.61 -3.68 -10.55
CA ASP A 177 -22.86 -3.98 -9.85
C ASP A 177 -23.49 -2.70 -9.29
N ILE A 178 -22.69 -1.81 -8.69
CA ILE A 178 -23.19 -0.55 -8.13
C ILE A 178 -23.68 0.40 -9.23
N LEU A 179 -23.04 0.42 -10.41
CA LEU A 179 -23.48 1.21 -11.56
C LEU A 179 -24.90 0.82 -12.04
N GLN A 180 -25.30 -0.43 -11.84
CA GLN A 180 -26.62 -0.94 -12.23
C GLN A 180 -27.65 -0.85 -11.09
N HIS A 181 -27.19 -0.61 -9.86
CA HIS A 181 -28.04 -0.60 -8.68
C HIS A 181 -28.80 0.74 -8.56
N GLU A 182 -30.05 0.68 -8.09
CA GLU A 182 -30.93 1.87 -8.00
C GLU A 182 -30.38 2.96 -7.06
N SER A 183 -29.63 2.57 -6.03
CA SER A 183 -29.01 3.47 -5.06
C SER A 183 -28.01 4.44 -5.69
N PHE A 184 -27.41 4.09 -6.84
CA PHE A 184 -26.45 4.96 -7.52
C PHE A 184 -27.06 6.31 -7.94
N ARG A 185 -28.36 6.29 -8.30
CA ARG A 185 -29.11 7.50 -8.70
C ARG A 185 -29.28 8.51 -7.57
N ASN A 186 -29.09 8.07 -6.31
CA ASN A 186 -29.29 8.87 -5.11
C ASN A 186 -28.00 9.55 -4.62
N LEU A 187 -26.84 9.28 -5.23
CA LEU A 187 -25.59 9.95 -4.87
C LEU A 187 -25.70 11.46 -5.03
N SER A 188 -25.15 12.21 -4.08
CA SER A 188 -24.94 13.64 -4.27
C SER A 188 -23.98 13.94 -5.43
N LEU A 189 -24.12 15.13 -6.02
CA LEU A 189 -23.22 15.63 -7.08
C LEU A 189 -21.76 15.51 -6.67
N ASP A 190 -21.42 15.91 -5.45
CA ASP A 190 -20.06 15.89 -4.95
C ASP A 190 -19.51 14.47 -4.81
N SER A 191 -20.32 13.53 -4.34
CA SER A 191 -19.87 12.14 -4.13
C SER A 191 -19.71 11.39 -5.42
N LEU A 192 -20.64 11.60 -6.37
CA LEU A 192 -20.51 11.08 -7.73
C LEU A 192 -19.29 11.67 -8.43
N SER A 193 -19.09 12.99 -8.32
CA SER A 193 -17.91 13.69 -8.82
C SER A 193 -16.61 13.08 -8.27
N SER A 194 -16.54 12.90 -6.95
CA SER A 194 -15.39 12.29 -6.26
C SER A 194 -15.15 10.85 -6.70
N LEU A 195 -16.20 10.06 -6.89
CA LEU A 195 -16.12 8.67 -7.33
C LEU A 195 -15.57 8.58 -8.77
N LEU A 196 -16.10 9.39 -9.69
CA LEU A 196 -15.69 9.39 -11.09
C LEU A 196 -14.29 9.95 -11.33
N LEU A 197 -13.73 10.75 -10.42
CA LEU A 197 -12.34 11.18 -10.55
C LEU A 197 -11.33 10.06 -10.29
N ARG A 198 -11.72 8.98 -9.60
CA ARG A 198 -10.82 7.89 -9.21
C ARG A 198 -10.48 6.96 -10.38
N ASP A 199 -9.20 6.79 -10.67
CA ASP A 199 -8.73 5.78 -11.64
C ASP A 199 -9.07 4.34 -11.22
N SER A 200 -9.23 4.10 -9.92
CA SER A 200 -9.54 2.79 -9.35
C SER A 200 -11.00 2.33 -9.54
N PHE A 201 -11.93 3.25 -9.84
CA PHE A 201 -13.34 2.94 -10.04
C PHE A 201 -13.57 2.33 -11.43
N PHE A 202 -13.14 1.08 -11.60
CA PHE A 202 -13.01 0.43 -12.90
C PHE A 202 -14.26 -0.35 -13.31
N ALA A 203 -14.89 0.11 -14.39
CA ALA A 203 -15.87 -0.61 -15.19
C ALA A 203 -15.67 -0.26 -16.67
N ARG A 204 -16.43 -0.88 -17.59
CA ARG A 204 -16.42 -0.40 -18.98
C ARG A 204 -16.94 1.03 -18.99
N GLU A 205 -16.23 1.93 -19.69
CA GLU A 205 -16.60 3.35 -19.64
C GLU A 205 -18.03 3.61 -20.17
N VAL A 206 -18.53 2.78 -21.09
CA VAL A 206 -19.93 2.84 -21.55
C VAL A 206 -20.93 2.56 -20.42
N GLU A 207 -20.62 1.67 -19.47
CA GLU A 207 -21.47 1.37 -18.31
C GLU A 207 -21.48 2.57 -17.34
N ILE A 208 -20.32 3.18 -17.13
CA ILE A 208 -20.18 4.41 -16.34
C ILE A 208 -21.03 5.52 -16.97
N PHE A 209 -20.93 5.71 -18.29
CA PHE A 209 -21.73 6.68 -19.02
C PHE A 209 -23.23 6.46 -18.86
N GLN A 210 -23.70 5.23 -19.02
CA GLN A 210 -25.12 4.90 -18.87
C GLN A 210 -25.64 5.22 -17.47
N ALA A 211 -24.89 4.85 -16.43
CA ALA A 211 -25.27 5.17 -15.05
C ALA A 211 -25.27 6.69 -14.78
N VAL A 212 -24.27 7.41 -15.30
CA VAL A 212 -24.22 8.88 -15.21
C VAL A 212 -25.38 9.53 -15.96
N TYR A 213 -25.72 9.04 -17.15
CA TYR A 213 -26.85 9.53 -17.94
C TYR A 213 -28.18 9.33 -17.20
N ASP A 214 -28.39 8.15 -16.61
CA ASP A 214 -29.56 7.87 -15.78
C ASP A 214 -29.61 8.78 -14.54
N TRP A 215 -28.48 8.97 -13.87
CA TRP A 215 -28.38 9.90 -12.73
C TRP A 215 -28.73 11.33 -13.13
N CYS A 216 -28.24 11.81 -14.28
CA CYS A 216 -28.54 13.13 -14.81
C CYS A 216 -30.04 13.29 -15.07
N ARG A 217 -30.69 12.29 -15.66
CA ARG A 217 -32.14 12.33 -15.92
C ARG A 217 -32.98 12.40 -14.66
N CYS A 218 -32.56 11.75 -13.58
CA CYS A 218 -33.26 11.80 -12.29
C CYS A 218 -33.04 13.12 -11.54
N ASN A 219 -31.96 13.85 -11.83
CA ASN A 219 -31.56 15.05 -11.10
C ASN A 219 -31.61 16.35 -11.93
N ALA A 220 -32.01 16.29 -13.21
CA ALA A 220 -32.05 17.43 -14.12
C ALA A 220 -32.95 18.57 -13.63
N ASP A 221 -34.10 18.23 -13.02
CA ASP A 221 -35.06 19.21 -12.52
C ASP A 221 -34.59 19.92 -11.23
N ASN A 222 -33.54 19.42 -10.58
CA ASN A 222 -33.01 19.96 -9.33
C ASN A 222 -32.01 21.12 -9.54
N GLY A 223 -31.82 21.58 -10.77
CA GLY A 223 -30.92 22.69 -11.09
C GLY A 223 -29.43 22.37 -10.90
N GLN A 224 -29.06 21.09 -10.83
CA GLN A 224 -27.67 20.66 -10.73
C GLN A 224 -26.97 20.80 -12.09
N ASN A 225 -25.71 21.26 -12.07
CA ASN A 225 -24.89 21.37 -13.27
C ASN A 225 -24.40 19.98 -13.71
N VAL A 226 -25.21 19.29 -14.51
CA VAL A 226 -24.95 17.93 -15.01
C VAL A 226 -23.69 17.86 -15.88
N ASP A 227 -23.32 18.95 -16.55
CA ASP A 227 -22.15 19.00 -17.44
C ASP A 227 -20.86 18.68 -16.69
N VAL A 228 -20.77 19.08 -15.41
CA VAL A 228 -19.62 18.82 -14.51
C VAL A 228 -19.39 17.32 -14.28
N ILE A 229 -20.44 16.50 -14.32
CA ILE A 229 -20.33 15.04 -14.14
C ILE A 229 -20.06 14.35 -15.47
N VAL A 230 -20.72 14.80 -16.54
CA VAL A 230 -20.52 14.29 -17.90
C VAL A 230 -19.07 14.46 -18.34
N GLU A 231 -18.43 15.57 -17.97
CA GLU A 231 -17.00 15.84 -18.19
C GLU A 231 -16.04 14.84 -17.54
N LYS A 232 -16.48 14.12 -16.51
CA LYS A 232 -15.65 13.11 -15.83
C LYS A 232 -15.73 11.73 -16.48
N VAL A 233 -16.63 11.54 -17.45
CA VAL A 233 -16.71 10.34 -18.28
C VAL A 233 -15.62 10.41 -19.35
N ARG A 234 -14.82 9.35 -19.45
CA ARG A 234 -13.62 9.29 -20.29
C ARG A 234 -13.96 8.75 -21.68
N PHE A 235 -14.72 9.51 -22.45
CA PHE A 235 -15.26 9.08 -23.76
C PHE A 235 -14.23 8.47 -24.72
N ALA A 236 -12.99 8.96 -24.74
CA ALA A 236 -11.90 8.40 -25.56
C ALA A 236 -11.59 6.91 -25.26
N LEU A 237 -11.99 6.41 -24.09
CA LEU A 237 -11.84 5.00 -23.71
C LEU A 237 -12.91 4.08 -24.34
N MET A 238 -14.06 4.62 -24.77
CA MET A 238 -15.15 3.84 -25.38
C MET A 238 -14.82 3.43 -26.82
N SER A 239 -15.38 2.32 -27.29
CA SER A 239 -15.29 1.92 -28.70
C SER A 239 -16.05 2.91 -29.60
N LEU A 240 -15.68 2.97 -30.88
CA LEU A 240 -16.38 3.81 -31.86
C LEU A 240 -17.86 3.42 -31.99
N GLU A 241 -18.17 2.13 -31.87
CA GLU A 241 -19.53 1.62 -31.89
C GLU A 241 -20.35 2.17 -30.71
N GLU A 242 -19.82 2.10 -29.48
CA GLU A 242 -20.48 2.62 -28.28
C GLU A 242 -20.70 4.14 -28.37
N LEU A 243 -19.71 4.89 -28.87
CA LEU A 243 -19.83 6.33 -29.08
C LEU A 243 -20.97 6.69 -30.05
N LEU A 244 -21.13 5.93 -31.14
CA LEU A 244 -22.13 6.21 -32.17
C LEU A 244 -23.53 5.68 -31.84
N THR A 245 -23.62 4.56 -31.12
CA THR A 245 -24.88 3.85 -30.86
C THR A 245 -25.47 4.13 -29.48
N VAL A 246 -24.64 4.51 -28.50
CA VAL A 246 -25.07 4.78 -27.12
C VAL A 246 -24.94 6.25 -26.77
N VAL A 247 -23.74 6.84 -26.97
CA VAL A 247 -23.48 8.24 -26.56
C VAL A 247 -24.19 9.23 -27.48
N ARG A 248 -23.99 9.13 -28.80
CA ARG A 248 -24.59 10.07 -29.76
C ARG A 248 -26.12 10.17 -29.67
N PRO A 249 -26.90 9.06 -29.58
CA PRO A 249 -28.35 9.15 -29.51
C PRO A 249 -28.89 9.72 -28.19
N SER A 250 -28.09 9.74 -27.12
CA SER A 250 -28.48 10.31 -25.83
C SER A 250 -28.69 11.82 -25.88
N GLY A 251 -28.02 12.51 -26.82
CA GLY A 251 -28.05 13.97 -26.95
C GLY A 251 -27.39 14.75 -25.81
N ILE A 252 -26.76 14.08 -24.83
CA ILE A 252 -26.11 14.74 -23.68
C ILE A 252 -24.77 15.39 -24.05
N LEU A 253 -24.11 14.90 -25.10
CA LEU A 253 -22.85 15.42 -25.61
C LEU A 253 -23.09 16.08 -26.97
N ASP A 254 -22.56 17.29 -27.17
CA ASP A 254 -22.63 17.95 -28.46
C ASP A 254 -21.77 17.21 -29.51
N PRO A 255 -22.09 17.34 -30.81
CA PRO A 255 -21.36 16.64 -31.86
C PRO A 255 -19.87 16.98 -31.96
N GLU A 256 -19.45 18.19 -31.56
CA GLU A 256 -18.04 18.60 -31.63
C GLU A 256 -17.22 17.89 -30.56
N ARG A 257 -17.71 17.87 -29.31
CA ARG A 257 -17.07 17.13 -28.22
C ARG A 257 -17.01 15.62 -28.47
N LEU A 258 -18.00 15.06 -29.16
CA LEU A 258 -17.95 13.66 -29.58
C LEU A 258 -16.82 13.41 -30.60
N LEU A 259 -16.62 14.33 -31.55
CA LEU A 259 -15.52 14.25 -32.51
C LEU A 259 -14.16 14.43 -31.81
N ASP A 260 -14.07 15.33 -30.83
CA ASP A 260 -12.86 15.54 -30.02
C ASP A 260 -12.47 14.25 -29.27
N ALA A 261 -13.44 13.56 -28.66
CA ALA A 261 -13.19 12.28 -28.00
C ALA A 261 -12.68 11.19 -28.96
N ILE A 262 -13.19 11.16 -30.20
CA ILE A 262 -12.70 10.24 -31.24
C ILE A 262 -11.28 10.63 -31.68
N ALA A 263 -11.01 11.93 -31.85
CA ALA A 263 -9.69 12.43 -32.22
C ALA A 263 -8.65 12.12 -31.13
N GLU A 264 -8.99 12.32 -29.86
CA GLU A 264 -8.13 11.99 -28.71
C GLU A 264 -7.80 10.49 -28.68
N LYS A 265 -8.80 9.63 -28.87
CA LYS A 265 -8.61 8.16 -28.94
C LYS A 265 -7.61 7.74 -30.02
N ILE A 266 -7.61 8.42 -31.18
CA ILE A 266 -6.75 8.08 -32.32
C ILE A 266 -5.35 8.68 -32.16
N SER A 267 -5.26 9.91 -31.66
CA SER A 267 -4.02 10.69 -31.62
C SER A 267 -3.18 10.45 -30.36
N SER A 268 -3.83 10.14 -29.22
CA SER A 268 -3.12 10.02 -27.95
C SER A 268 -2.40 8.69 -27.79
N LYS A 269 -1.16 8.75 -27.31
CA LYS A 269 -0.37 7.57 -26.93
C LYS A 269 -0.72 7.06 -25.53
N GLN A 270 -1.16 7.96 -24.65
CA GLN A 270 -1.50 7.68 -23.25
C GLN A 270 -2.89 8.24 -22.97
N LEU A 271 -3.84 7.34 -22.73
CA LEU A 271 -5.18 7.70 -22.30
C LEU A 271 -5.31 7.51 -20.79
N PRO A 272 -6.17 8.27 -20.10
CA PRO A 272 -6.37 8.16 -18.66
C PRO A 272 -7.17 6.90 -18.33
N TYR A 273 -6.57 5.71 -18.48
CA TYR A 273 -7.24 4.45 -18.23
C TYR A 273 -7.64 4.29 -16.76
N ARG A 274 -8.86 3.81 -16.52
CA ARG A 274 -9.25 3.25 -15.24
C ARG A 274 -8.71 1.82 -15.13
N GLY A 275 -8.43 1.35 -13.92
CA GLY A 275 -8.03 -0.02 -13.66
C GLY A 275 -8.41 -0.45 -12.25
N ALA A 276 -8.73 -1.73 -12.07
CA ALA A 276 -9.02 -2.27 -10.76
C ALA A 276 -7.78 -2.14 -9.86
N LEU A 277 -7.94 -1.58 -8.66
CA LEU A 277 -6.87 -1.41 -7.68
C LEU A 277 -7.18 -2.26 -6.46
N TRP A 278 -6.43 -3.35 -6.28
CA TRP A 278 -6.56 -4.27 -5.15
C TRP A 278 -5.21 -4.36 -4.44
N PRO A 279 -5.00 -3.56 -3.38
CA PRO A 279 -3.72 -3.51 -2.67
C PRO A 279 -3.34 -4.87 -2.11
N GLU A 280 -2.05 -5.19 -2.18
CA GLU A 280 -1.43 -6.40 -1.63
C GLU A 280 -1.99 -7.74 -2.18
N GLU A 281 -2.82 -7.71 -3.24
CA GLU A 281 -3.32 -8.91 -3.91
C GLU A 281 -2.54 -9.18 -5.20
N ASN A 282 -1.99 -10.40 -5.35
CA ASN A 282 -1.36 -10.80 -6.60
C ASN A 282 -2.43 -11.01 -7.69
N VAL A 283 -2.52 -10.07 -8.63
CA VAL A 283 -3.48 -10.09 -9.74
C VAL A 283 -3.01 -10.96 -10.91
N ALA A 284 -1.74 -11.37 -10.93
CA ALA A 284 -1.18 -12.27 -11.93
C ALA A 284 -1.44 -13.74 -11.58
N THR A 285 -2.70 -14.11 -11.37
CA THR A 285 -3.10 -15.49 -11.04
C THR A 285 -4.32 -15.94 -11.87
N PRO A 286 -4.48 -17.25 -12.10
CA PRO A 286 -5.67 -17.80 -12.77
C PRO A 286 -6.98 -17.46 -12.08
N LYS A 287 -6.98 -17.23 -10.75
CA LYS A 287 -8.14 -16.76 -9.96
C LYS A 287 -8.76 -15.49 -10.56
N PHE A 288 -7.92 -14.61 -11.11
CA PHE A 288 -8.35 -13.35 -11.72
C PHE A 288 -8.43 -13.41 -13.24
N ASN A 289 -8.46 -14.61 -13.83
CA ASN A 289 -8.44 -14.86 -15.28
C ASN A 289 -7.16 -14.38 -15.98
N SER A 290 -6.07 -14.19 -15.23
CA SER A 290 -4.75 -13.86 -15.77
C SER A 290 -4.08 -15.11 -16.34
N ARG A 291 -3.37 -14.97 -17.47
CA ARG A 291 -2.75 -16.09 -18.18
C ARG A 291 -1.49 -15.67 -18.94
N THR A 292 -0.57 -16.60 -19.12
CA THR A 292 0.58 -16.44 -20.02
C THR A 292 0.15 -16.71 -21.46
N ILE A 293 0.33 -15.73 -22.35
CA ILE A 293 -0.05 -15.82 -23.78
C ILE A 293 1.15 -16.06 -24.70
N HIS A 294 2.36 -15.69 -24.30
CA HIS A 294 3.61 -16.00 -25.00
C HIS A 294 4.67 -16.57 -24.05
N GLY A 295 5.54 -17.43 -24.57
CA GLY A 295 6.49 -18.24 -23.81
C GLY A 295 6.19 -19.75 -23.93
N GLU A 296 7.21 -20.56 -23.66
CA GLU A 296 7.09 -22.02 -23.54
C GLU A 296 6.60 -22.41 -22.13
N ILE A 297 5.85 -23.52 -22.01
CA ILE A 297 5.32 -24.02 -20.72
C ILE A 297 4.50 -22.93 -19.99
N ARG A 298 3.51 -22.39 -20.68
CA ARG A 298 2.72 -21.22 -20.26
C ARG A 298 1.98 -21.38 -18.92
N SER A 299 1.63 -22.61 -18.55
CA SER A 299 0.88 -22.90 -17.32
C SER A 299 1.71 -22.72 -16.05
N ALA A 300 3.05 -22.75 -16.13
CA ALA A 300 3.91 -22.74 -14.95
C ALA A 300 4.03 -21.35 -14.29
N LEU A 301 4.13 -20.28 -15.09
CA LEU A 301 4.49 -18.95 -14.54
C LEU A 301 3.53 -18.40 -13.46
N LEU A 302 2.25 -18.76 -13.54
CA LEU A 302 1.18 -18.20 -12.70
C LEU A 302 0.48 -19.27 -11.85
N ASP A 303 1.04 -20.47 -11.73
CA ASP A 303 0.41 -21.57 -10.96
C ASP A 303 0.58 -21.41 -9.43
N GLY A 304 1.46 -20.51 -9.00
CA GLY A 304 1.75 -20.22 -7.60
C GLY A 304 2.80 -21.15 -6.97
N ASP A 305 3.35 -22.10 -7.72
CA ASP A 305 4.46 -22.93 -7.25
C ASP A 305 5.79 -22.20 -7.38
N THR A 306 6.44 -21.99 -6.25
CA THR A 306 7.73 -21.29 -6.14
C THR A 306 8.81 -22.18 -5.55
N VAL A 307 8.54 -23.48 -5.38
CA VAL A 307 9.42 -24.40 -4.64
C VAL A 307 9.66 -25.71 -5.39
N SER A 308 8.67 -26.30 -6.06
CA SER A 308 8.79 -27.67 -6.59
C SER A 308 9.40 -27.76 -8.00
N TYR A 309 9.86 -26.63 -8.55
CA TYR A 309 10.47 -26.55 -9.87
C TYR A 309 11.87 -27.17 -9.94
N ASP A 310 12.16 -27.80 -11.08
CA ASP A 310 13.39 -28.53 -11.39
C ASP A 310 13.77 -28.35 -12.87
N MET A 311 14.81 -29.02 -13.37
CA MET A 311 15.31 -28.83 -14.74
C MET A 311 14.27 -29.17 -15.83
N GLU A 312 13.28 -30.01 -15.53
CA GLU A 312 12.29 -30.51 -16.47
C GLU A 312 10.97 -29.72 -16.44
N LYS A 313 10.61 -29.12 -15.30
CA LYS A 313 9.30 -28.47 -15.11
C LYS A 313 9.33 -27.29 -14.12
N GLY A 314 8.22 -26.55 -14.07
CA GLY A 314 7.97 -25.51 -13.07
C GLY A 314 8.55 -24.14 -13.44
N TYR A 315 8.78 -23.87 -14.72
CA TYR A 315 9.16 -22.54 -15.21
C TYR A 315 8.66 -22.32 -16.64
N THR A 316 8.39 -21.07 -16.97
CA THR A 316 8.18 -20.59 -18.34
C THR A 316 9.51 -20.07 -18.90
N ARG A 317 9.71 -20.18 -20.21
CA ARG A 317 10.94 -19.69 -20.84
C ARG A 317 10.74 -19.08 -22.22
N HIS A 318 11.72 -18.30 -22.66
CA HIS A 318 11.89 -17.91 -24.06
C HIS A 318 13.38 -17.87 -24.45
N SER A 319 13.68 -18.04 -25.73
CA SER A 319 15.04 -17.93 -26.26
C SER A 319 15.52 -16.48 -26.35
N ILE A 320 16.81 -16.27 -26.12
CA ILE A 320 17.51 -14.97 -26.16
C ILE A 320 18.31 -14.89 -27.48
N GLY A 321 18.22 -13.75 -28.18
CA GLY A 321 18.96 -13.49 -29.43
C GLY A 321 18.13 -13.62 -30.71
N GLU A 322 18.81 -13.57 -31.87
CA GLU A 322 18.18 -13.47 -33.21
C GLU A 322 17.30 -14.66 -33.62
N THR A 323 17.52 -15.84 -33.02
CA THR A 323 16.71 -17.05 -33.26
C THR A 323 15.50 -17.15 -32.32
N GLY A 324 15.36 -16.22 -31.37
CA GLY A 324 14.25 -16.18 -30.43
C GLY A 324 13.01 -15.55 -31.04
N ASP A 325 11.84 -15.98 -30.54
CA ASP A 325 10.59 -15.28 -30.74
C ASP A 325 10.74 -13.95 -29.98
N GLY A 326 11.20 -12.88 -30.66
CA GLY A 326 11.62 -11.59 -30.08
C GLY A 326 10.55 -10.83 -29.27
N ASN A 327 9.44 -11.50 -28.99
CA ASN A 327 8.28 -11.07 -28.24
C ASN A 327 8.45 -11.28 -26.72
N GLY A 328 9.40 -12.12 -26.27
CA GLY A 328 9.59 -12.47 -24.86
C GLY A 328 8.46 -13.31 -24.26
N ILE A 329 8.37 -13.35 -22.93
CA ILE A 329 7.23 -13.94 -22.21
C ILE A 329 6.18 -12.85 -22.01
N ILE A 330 4.93 -13.09 -22.43
CA ILE A 330 3.85 -12.12 -22.27
C ILE A 330 2.75 -12.71 -21.39
N VAL A 331 2.40 -11.99 -20.33
CA VAL A 331 1.28 -12.25 -19.44
C VAL A 331 0.16 -11.28 -19.75
N GLU A 332 -1.05 -11.81 -19.94
CA GLU A 332 -2.29 -11.05 -20.00
C GLU A 332 -2.99 -11.15 -18.65
N LEU A 333 -3.14 -10.02 -17.96
CA LEU A 333 -3.92 -9.93 -16.73
C LEU A 333 -5.41 -10.03 -17.06
N GLY A 334 -6.24 -10.61 -16.21
CA GLY A 334 -7.65 -10.86 -16.56
C GLY A 334 -8.56 -9.62 -16.55
N LYS A 335 -8.11 -8.49 -15.99
CA LYS A 335 -8.71 -7.15 -16.15
C LYS A 335 -7.61 -6.10 -16.43
N LEU A 336 -7.99 -4.84 -16.59
CA LEU A 336 -7.04 -3.74 -16.40
C LEU A 336 -6.85 -3.56 -14.90
N PHE A 337 -5.60 -3.63 -14.44
CA PHE A 337 -5.26 -3.43 -13.03
C PHE A 337 -4.32 -2.25 -12.89
N ILE A 338 -4.50 -1.45 -11.84
CA ILE A 338 -3.49 -0.47 -11.44
C ILE A 338 -2.48 -1.22 -10.58
N ILE A 339 -1.23 -1.29 -11.06
CA ILE A 339 -0.14 -1.97 -10.35
C ILE A 339 1.09 -1.06 -10.33
N ASN A 340 1.94 -1.25 -9.33
CA ASN A 340 3.21 -0.53 -9.15
C ASN A 340 4.34 -1.44 -8.65
N HIS A 341 4.04 -2.72 -8.42
CA HIS A 341 4.97 -3.70 -7.90
C HIS A 341 4.87 -5.01 -8.68
N ILE A 342 6.01 -5.50 -9.16
CA ILE A 342 6.15 -6.81 -9.80
C ILE A 342 7.22 -7.59 -9.04
N LYS A 343 6.91 -8.85 -8.74
CA LYS A 343 7.91 -9.81 -8.28
C LYS A 343 8.14 -10.86 -9.34
N VAL A 344 9.40 -11.20 -9.58
CA VAL A 344 9.78 -12.23 -10.55
C VAL A 344 10.74 -13.20 -9.89
N LEU A 345 10.42 -14.49 -9.89
CA LEU A 345 11.35 -15.53 -9.49
C LEU A 345 12.12 -16.02 -10.72
N LEU A 346 13.37 -15.63 -10.83
CA LEU A 346 14.29 -16.18 -11.82
C LEU A 346 14.80 -17.55 -11.34
N TRP A 347 15.15 -18.43 -12.28
CA TRP A 347 15.77 -19.71 -11.93
C TRP A 347 16.98 -19.53 -11.00
N ASP A 348 16.97 -20.18 -9.83
CA ASP A 348 18.00 -19.98 -8.79
C ASP A 348 18.63 -21.27 -8.22
N ARG A 349 18.36 -22.43 -8.84
CA ARG A 349 18.89 -23.72 -8.37
C ARG A 349 20.38 -23.93 -8.68
N ASP A 350 20.98 -23.03 -9.46
CA ASP A 350 22.42 -22.98 -9.71
C ASP A 350 22.91 -21.51 -9.66
N SER A 351 24.18 -21.31 -10.01
CA SER A 351 24.85 -19.99 -9.93
C SER A 351 24.60 -19.09 -11.14
N ARG A 352 23.67 -19.43 -12.05
CA ARG A 352 23.41 -18.61 -13.22
C ARG A 352 22.79 -17.27 -12.85
N SER A 353 23.04 -16.27 -13.67
CA SER A 353 22.43 -14.94 -13.56
C SER A 353 21.85 -14.52 -14.90
N TYR A 354 20.88 -13.62 -14.85
CA TYR A 354 20.14 -13.12 -16.00
C TYR A 354 20.18 -11.61 -16.08
N SER A 355 20.17 -11.08 -17.29
CA SER A 355 19.84 -9.67 -17.54
C SER A 355 18.56 -9.61 -18.34
N TYR A 356 17.70 -8.65 -18.04
CA TYR A 356 16.35 -8.58 -18.60
C TYR A 356 15.78 -7.16 -18.49
N TYR A 357 14.65 -6.93 -19.15
CA TYR A 357 13.81 -5.76 -18.91
C TYR A 357 12.34 -6.18 -18.85
N ILE A 358 11.51 -5.33 -18.26
CA ILE A 358 10.06 -5.52 -18.17
C ILE A 358 9.36 -4.35 -18.84
N GLU A 359 8.40 -4.67 -19.71
CA GLU A 359 7.50 -3.72 -20.31
C GLU A 359 6.06 -4.00 -19.87
N VAL A 360 5.26 -2.95 -19.75
CA VAL A 360 3.82 -3.04 -19.50
C VAL A 360 3.04 -2.36 -20.61
N SER A 361 1.80 -2.82 -20.82
CA SER A 361 0.92 -2.26 -21.84
C SER A 361 -0.55 -2.44 -21.46
N VAL A 362 -1.39 -1.53 -21.95
CA VAL A 362 -2.86 -1.66 -21.90
C VAL A 362 -3.41 -2.41 -23.11
N ASN A 363 -2.70 -2.38 -24.26
CA ASN A 363 -3.27 -2.77 -25.56
C ASN A 363 -2.33 -3.60 -26.47
N GLN A 364 -1.16 -4.00 -25.99
CA GLN A 364 -0.07 -4.69 -26.73
C GLN A 364 0.55 -3.90 -27.90
N ARG A 365 0.15 -2.64 -28.13
CA ARG A 365 0.71 -1.79 -29.18
C ARG A 365 1.72 -0.80 -28.61
N ASN A 366 1.33 -0.11 -27.54
CA ASN A 366 2.19 0.82 -26.83
C ASN A 366 2.75 0.11 -25.59
N TRP A 367 4.06 -0.09 -25.58
CA TRP A 367 4.78 -0.72 -24.48
C TRP A 367 5.61 0.32 -23.76
N GLU A 368 5.52 0.34 -22.43
CA GLU A 368 6.32 1.19 -21.57
C GLU A 368 7.30 0.32 -20.81
N ARG A 369 8.60 0.64 -20.91
CA ARG A 369 9.64 -0.05 -20.15
C ARG A 369 9.68 0.48 -18.72
N VAL A 370 9.22 -0.34 -17.78
CA VAL A 370 9.13 0.01 -16.36
C VAL A 370 10.33 -0.46 -15.53
N VAL A 371 11.06 -1.46 -16.04
CA VAL A 371 12.30 -1.97 -15.41
C VAL A 371 13.31 -2.25 -16.51
N ASP A 372 14.55 -1.77 -16.35
CA ASP A 372 15.65 -2.06 -17.25
C ASP A 372 16.88 -2.57 -16.48
N HIS A 373 17.01 -3.89 -16.41
CA HIS A 373 18.18 -4.57 -15.84
C HIS A 373 19.06 -5.20 -16.92
N THR A 374 19.07 -4.65 -18.15
CA THR A 374 19.82 -5.23 -19.28
C THR A 374 21.33 -5.27 -19.07
N LYS A 375 21.85 -4.42 -18.17
CA LYS A 375 23.28 -4.31 -17.85
C LYS A 375 23.68 -5.05 -16.57
N TYR A 376 22.72 -5.58 -15.82
CA TYR A 376 22.97 -6.09 -14.47
C TYR A 376 22.68 -7.60 -14.40
N PRO A 377 23.55 -8.40 -13.77
CA PRO A 377 23.30 -9.81 -13.52
C PRO A 377 22.38 -9.96 -12.29
N CYS A 378 21.18 -10.47 -12.54
CA CYS A 378 20.12 -10.67 -11.55
C CYS A 378 19.87 -12.16 -11.31
N ARG A 379 19.41 -12.54 -10.12
CA ARG A 379 19.13 -13.94 -9.76
C ARG A 379 18.05 -14.09 -8.70
N SER A 380 17.34 -15.22 -8.71
CA SER A 380 16.27 -15.53 -7.74
C SER A 380 15.17 -14.46 -7.73
N TRP A 381 14.49 -14.24 -6.61
CA TRP A 381 13.44 -13.25 -6.47
C TRP A 381 13.94 -11.83 -6.75
N GLN A 382 13.23 -11.18 -7.65
CA GLN A 382 13.35 -9.78 -7.99
C GLN A 382 12.14 -9.05 -7.40
N PHE A 383 12.37 -7.96 -6.69
CA PHE A 383 11.33 -7.10 -6.12
C PHE A 383 11.42 -5.77 -6.84
N LEU A 384 10.45 -5.47 -7.70
CA LEU A 384 10.55 -4.38 -8.67
C LEU A 384 9.43 -3.38 -8.42
N TYR A 385 9.77 -2.09 -8.37
CA TYR A 385 8.84 -1.00 -8.09
C TYR A 385 8.92 0.04 -9.21
N PHE A 386 7.77 0.57 -9.62
CA PHE A 386 7.65 1.57 -10.67
C PHE A 386 6.40 2.44 -10.41
N PRO A 387 6.23 3.60 -11.08
CA PRO A 387 5.05 4.42 -10.90
C PRO A 387 3.74 3.65 -11.17
N ALA A 388 2.74 3.84 -10.31
CA ALA A 388 1.46 3.16 -10.45
C ALA A 388 0.78 3.51 -11.77
N GLN A 389 0.43 2.49 -12.55
CA GLN A 389 -0.21 2.68 -13.85
C GLN A 389 -1.16 1.53 -14.19
N ALA A 390 -2.10 1.78 -15.09
CA ALA A 390 -3.02 0.76 -15.58
C ALA A 390 -2.29 -0.22 -16.51
N VAL A 391 -2.34 -1.50 -16.18
CA VAL A 391 -1.66 -2.58 -16.89
C VAL A 391 -2.66 -3.67 -17.25
N ARG A 392 -2.61 -4.11 -18.50
CA ARG A 392 -3.31 -5.31 -19.00
C ARG A 392 -2.34 -6.40 -19.39
N TYR A 393 -1.17 -6.03 -19.90
CA TYR A 393 -0.15 -6.92 -20.41
C TYR A 393 1.19 -6.61 -19.76
N ILE A 394 1.90 -7.66 -19.35
CA ILE A 394 3.27 -7.58 -18.83
C ILE A 394 4.14 -8.42 -19.77
N ARG A 395 5.24 -7.84 -20.25
CA ARG A 395 6.22 -8.53 -21.09
C ARG A 395 7.55 -8.60 -20.36
N LEU A 396 8.06 -9.82 -20.20
CA LEU A 396 9.40 -10.08 -19.68
C LEU A 396 10.32 -10.46 -20.84
N VAL A 397 11.44 -9.75 -20.99
CA VAL A 397 12.41 -10.04 -22.05
C VAL A 397 13.79 -10.22 -21.44
N GLY A 398 14.28 -11.46 -21.47
CA GLY A 398 15.68 -11.75 -21.16
C GLY A 398 16.61 -11.33 -22.29
N THR A 399 17.72 -10.68 -21.93
CA THR A 399 18.75 -10.20 -22.85
C THR A 399 20.09 -10.92 -22.66
N HIS A 400 20.31 -11.50 -21.49
CA HIS A 400 21.51 -12.28 -21.20
C HIS A 400 21.22 -13.39 -20.19
N ASN A 401 21.93 -14.51 -20.32
CA ASN A 401 22.00 -15.57 -19.32
C ASN A 401 23.45 -16.11 -19.34
N THR A 402 24.07 -16.23 -18.16
CA THR A 402 25.48 -16.62 -18.04
C THR A 402 25.78 -18.07 -18.43
N MET A 403 24.77 -18.94 -18.57
CA MET A 403 24.92 -20.36 -18.86
C MET A 403 24.50 -20.76 -20.27
N ASN A 404 23.49 -20.12 -20.86
CA ASN A 404 22.94 -20.46 -22.17
C ASN A 404 22.09 -19.32 -22.74
N ASN A 405 21.47 -19.51 -23.91
CA ASN A 405 20.66 -18.48 -24.58
C ASN A 405 19.16 -18.60 -24.28
N VAL A 406 18.77 -18.96 -23.06
CA VAL A 406 17.37 -19.15 -22.67
C VAL A 406 17.08 -18.37 -21.38
N PHE A 407 16.03 -17.56 -21.39
CA PHE A 407 15.54 -16.84 -20.21
C PHE A 407 14.50 -17.69 -19.48
N HIS A 408 14.77 -18.05 -18.22
CA HIS A 408 13.90 -18.92 -17.42
C HIS A 408 13.26 -18.13 -16.27
N VAL A 409 11.93 -18.16 -16.22
CA VAL A 409 11.14 -17.49 -15.19
C VAL A 409 10.22 -18.51 -14.53
N VAL A 410 10.36 -18.67 -13.22
CA VAL A 410 9.64 -19.65 -12.42
C VAL A 410 8.25 -19.10 -12.07
N ALA A 411 8.21 -17.90 -11.50
CA ALA A 411 6.98 -17.29 -11.02
C ALA A 411 6.95 -15.78 -11.32
N LEU A 412 5.75 -15.25 -11.53
CA LEU A 412 5.49 -13.81 -11.60
C LEU A 412 4.33 -13.45 -10.68
N GLU A 413 4.53 -12.40 -9.88
CA GLU A 413 3.48 -11.74 -9.12
C GLU A 413 3.38 -10.28 -9.57
N ALA A 414 2.16 -9.77 -9.68
CA ALA A 414 1.92 -8.37 -10.01
C ALA A 414 0.85 -7.84 -9.05
N MET A 415 1.10 -6.69 -8.43
CA MET A 415 0.21 -6.11 -7.43
C MET A 415 0.41 -4.60 -7.28
N PHE A 416 -0.52 -3.99 -6.57
CA PHE A 416 -0.37 -2.64 -6.03
C PHE A 416 0.09 -2.72 -4.57
N THR A 417 1.05 -1.90 -4.18
CA THR A 417 1.49 -1.76 -2.79
C THR A 417 1.71 -0.30 -2.41
N GLU A 418 1.35 0.04 -1.18
CA GLU A 418 1.65 1.36 -0.60
C GLU A 418 3.09 1.40 -0.04
N ALA A 419 3.66 0.23 0.29
CA ALA A 419 5.00 0.07 0.83
C ALA A 419 6.06 0.11 -0.29
N THR A 420 6.22 1.27 -0.92
CA THR A 420 7.20 1.47 -1.99
C THR A 420 8.60 1.78 -1.46
N THR A 421 9.62 1.37 -2.22
CA THR A 421 11.02 1.75 -1.99
C THR A 421 11.40 2.86 -2.97
N PRO A 422 12.14 3.90 -2.56
CA PRO A 422 12.61 4.93 -3.49
C PRO A 422 13.39 4.33 -4.68
N VAL A 423 13.21 4.91 -5.86
CA VAL A 423 13.87 4.49 -7.09
C VAL A 423 14.68 5.68 -7.63
N VAL A 424 15.98 5.47 -7.88
CA VAL A 424 16.89 6.44 -8.49
C VAL A 424 17.37 5.86 -9.81
N ASP A 425 17.08 6.54 -10.93
CA ASP A 425 17.44 6.09 -12.29
C ASP A 425 17.04 4.64 -12.60
N GLY A 426 15.87 4.22 -12.11
CA GLY A 426 15.34 2.86 -12.31
C GLY A 426 15.92 1.79 -11.36
N ILE A 427 16.80 2.17 -10.43
CA ILE A 427 17.42 1.28 -9.44
C ILE A 427 16.86 1.58 -8.05
N LEU A 428 16.62 0.54 -7.25
CA LEU A 428 16.08 0.71 -5.90
C LEU A 428 17.12 1.28 -4.93
N GLN A 429 16.74 2.29 -4.17
CA GLN A 429 17.48 2.81 -3.03
C GLN A 429 16.81 2.33 -1.73
N PRO A 430 17.18 1.15 -1.21
CA PRO A 430 16.56 0.59 -0.02
C PRO A 430 16.95 1.37 1.23
N THR A 431 16.05 1.42 2.20
CA THR A 431 16.32 1.87 3.58
C THR A 431 16.45 0.70 4.56
N TYR A 432 16.26 -0.53 4.07
CA TYR A 432 16.29 -1.79 4.82
C TYR A 432 17.42 -2.69 4.29
N ASN A 433 17.94 -3.61 5.12
CA ASN A 433 19.02 -4.51 4.72
C ASN A 433 18.59 -5.41 3.54
N VAL A 434 19.29 -5.30 2.41
CA VAL A 434 19.11 -6.15 1.21
C VAL A 434 20.14 -7.27 1.12
N ALA A 435 21.16 -7.28 1.97
CA ALA A 435 22.08 -8.40 2.12
C ALA A 435 21.48 -9.51 3.00
N THR A 436 20.33 -10.06 2.58
CA THR A 436 19.65 -11.17 3.26
C THR A 436 19.23 -12.25 2.26
N VAL A 437 19.09 -13.49 2.75
CA VAL A 437 18.60 -14.61 1.93
C VAL A 437 17.18 -14.35 1.41
N GLU A 438 16.33 -13.72 2.22
CA GLU A 438 14.96 -13.33 1.84
C GLU A 438 14.93 -12.32 0.68
N ARG A 439 15.97 -11.48 0.57
CA ARG A 439 16.18 -10.54 -0.54
C ARG A 439 17.11 -11.10 -1.63
N SER A 440 17.21 -12.42 -1.69
CA SER A 440 17.93 -13.17 -2.72
C SER A 440 19.44 -12.93 -2.76
N ALA A 441 20.02 -12.35 -1.72
CA ALA A 441 21.47 -12.28 -1.58
C ALA A 441 22.08 -13.65 -1.27
N THR A 442 23.30 -13.89 -1.74
CA THR A 442 24.05 -15.12 -1.48
C THR A 442 25.53 -14.81 -1.27
N VAL A 443 26.17 -15.64 -0.45
CA VAL A 443 27.64 -15.74 -0.43
C VAL A 443 28.06 -16.65 -1.59
N VAL A 444 28.85 -16.13 -2.52
CA VAL A 444 29.39 -16.82 -3.70
C VAL A 444 30.76 -17.42 -3.40
N GLU A 445 31.61 -16.67 -2.70
CA GLU A 445 32.93 -17.13 -2.22
C GLU A 445 33.09 -16.83 -0.73
N GLY A 446 33.87 -17.67 -0.06
CA GLY A 446 34.02 -17.69 1.40
C GLY A 446 33.69 -19.06 1.96
N VAL A 447 34.35 -19.40 3.07
CA VAL A 447 34.21 -20.68 3.75
C VAL A 447 33.30 -20.52 4.96
N SER A 448 32.30 -21.37 5.07
CA SER A 448 31.38 -21.41 6.22
C SER A 448 30.82 -22.82 6.38
N ARG A 449 30.56 -23.27 7.60
CA ARG A 449 29.90 -24.57 7.84
C ARG A 449 28.45 -24.58 7.37
N THR A 450 27.78 -23.44 7.50
CA THR A 450 26.39 -23.25 7.08
C THR A 450 26.33 -22.22 5.96
N ARG A 451 25.70 -22.56 4.84
CA ARG A 451 25.55 -21.67 3.68
C ARG A 451 24.84 -20.37 4.09
N ASN A 452 25.33 -19.23 3.60
CA ASN A 452 24.75 -17.90 3.81
C ASN A 452 24.62 -17.48 5.28
N VAL A 453 25.43 -18.04 6.19
CA VAL A 453 25.44 -17.65 7.61
C VAL A 453 25.70 -16.16 7.80
N LEU A 454 26.50 -15.55 6.93
CA LEU A 454 26.76 -14.10 6.92
C LEU A 454 25.50 -13.22 6.71
N LEU A 455 24.43 -13.80 6.14
CA LEU A 455 23.25 -13.09 5.63
C LEU A 455 21.95 -13.55 6.31
N ASN A 456 22.05 -14.31 7.41
CA ASN A 456 20.91 -14.97 8.06
C ASN A 456 20.30 -14.15 9.22
N GLY A 457 20.93 -13.03 9.63
CA GLY A 457 20.45 -12.20 10.73
C GLY A 457 20.91 -12.61 12.14
N GLU A 458 21.64 -13.72 12.29
CA GLU A 458 22.12 -14.19 13.59
C GLU A 458 23.39 -13.44 14.01
N VAL A 459 23.27 -12.65 15.08
CA VAL A 459 24.34 -11.79 15.59
C VAL A 459 24.72 -12.08 17.05
N LYS A 460 24.20 -13.16 17.63
CA LYS A 460 24.41 -13.51 19.05
C LYS A 460 24.92 -14.92 19.27
N ASN A 461 24.49 -15.85 18.41
CA ASN A 461 24.73 -17.27 18.58
C ASN A 461 25.79 -17.74 17.56
N TYR A 462 27.05 -17.41 17.83
CA TYR A 462 28.21 -17.87 17.07
C TYR A 462 29.33 -18.29 18.00
N ASP A 463 30.10 -19.28 17.56
CA ASP A 463 31.21 -19.87 18.29
C ASP A 463 32.29 -20.33 17.31
N TRP A 464 33.33 -21.00 17.81
CA TRP A 464 34.45 -21.40 16.96
C TRP A 464 34.03 -22.40 15.87
N ASP A 465 32.93 -23.11 16.13
CA ASP A 465 32.40 -24.14 15.26
C ASP A 465 31.40 -23.59 14.23
N SER A 466 30.70 -22.49 14.49
CA SER A 466 29.64 -22.01 13.60
C SER A 466 29.32 -20.52 13.78
N GLY A 467 28.57 -19.96 12.81
CA GLY A 467 28.08 -18.57 12.92
C GLY A 467 28.96 -17.52 12.26
N TYR A 468 29.88 -17.90 11.37
CA TYR A 468 30.69 -16.95 10.60
C TYR A 468 31.05 -17.47 9.20
N THR A 469 31.38 -16.55 8.32
CA THR A 469 32.04 -16.81 7.04
C THR A 469 33.49 -16.30 7.11
N CYS A 470 34.43 -17.07 6.59
CA CYS A 470 35.84 -16.73 6.61
C CYS A 470 36.54 -16.95 5.27
N HIS A 471 37.73 -16.38 5.12
CA HIS A 471 38.65 -16.69 4.04
C HIS A 471 40.10 -16.59 4.53
N GLN A 472 41.01 -17.24 3.84
CA GLN A 472 42.45 -17.13 4.13
C GLN A 472 42.96 -15.77 3.62
N ILE A 473 43.72 -15.08 4.48
CA ILE A 473 44.32 -13.78 4.18
C ILE A 473 45.40 -13.98 3.11
N GLY A 474 45.36 -13.16 2.06
CA GLY A 474 46.31 -13.20 0.94
C GLY A 474 45.90 -14.08 -0.25
N GLU A 475 44.96 -15.02 -0.06
CA GLU A 475 44.54 -15.97 -1.11
C GLU A 475 43.04 -15.97 -1.42
N GLY A 476 42.20 -15.42 -0.54
CA GLY A 476 40.74 -15.48 -0.70
C GLY A 476 40.01 -14.18 -0.45
N VAL A 477 38.69 -14.24 -0.58
CA VAL A 477 37.75 -13.14 -0.36
C VAL A 477 36.40 -13.70 0.13
N ILE A 478 35.61 -12.88 0.81
CA ILE A 478 34.18 -13.13 0.97
C ILE A 478 33.46 -12.36 -0.12
N LEU A 479 32.91 -13.07 -1.10
CA LEU A 479 32.16 -12.49 -2.22
C LEU A 479 30.66 -12.66 -1.97
N ILE A 480 29.94 -11.55 -1.93
CA ILE A 480 28.47 -11.51 -1.80
C ILE A 480 27.90 -11.05 -3.14
N GLN A 481 26.86 -11.73 -3.62
CA GLN A 481 26.03 -11.27 -4.74
C GLN A 481 24.64 -10.93 -4.20
N LEU A 482 24.18 -9.70 -4.45
CA LEU A 482 22.81 -9.27 -4.18
C LEU A 482 21.85 -9.86 -5.22
N GLY A 483 20.55 -9.97 -4.89
CA GLY A 483 19.57 -10.55 -5.80
C GLY A 483 19.36 -9.76 -7.10
N GLN A 484 19.56 -8.43 -7.02
CA GLN A 484 19.34 -7.44 -8.07
C GLN A 484 20.23 -6.21 -7.80
N PRO A 485 20.37 -5.25 -8.74
CA PRO A 485 21.09 -4.00 -8.48
C PRO A 485 20.38 -3.14 -7.43
N TYR A 486 21.16 -2.58 -6.52
CA TYR A 486 20.68 -1.62 -5.51
C TYR A 486 21.56 -0.39 -5.46
N TRP A 487 20.96 0.76 -5.17
CA TRP A 487 21.65 2.02 -4.87
C TRP A 487 21.99 2.05 -3.38
N ILE A 488 23.26 1.84 -3.04
CA ILE A 488 23.75 1.66 -1.67
C ILE A 488 24.75 2.76 -1.32
N ASP A 489 24.65 3.30 -0.11
CA ASP A 489 25.49 4.37 0.44
C ASP A 489 26.11 4.03 1.80
N SER A 490 25.70 2.92 2.40
CA SER A 490 26.15 2.51 3.73
C SER A 490 26.25 0.99 3.83
N MET A 491 27.13 0.54 4.72
CA MET A 491 27.31 -0.88 5.03
C MET A 491 27.68 -1.01 6.51
N ARG A 492 27.37 -2.16 7.10
CA ARG A 492 27.97 -2.55 8.38
C ARG A 492 28.28 -4.03 8.42
N LEU A 493 29.25 -4.39 9.25
CA LEU A 493 29.63 -5.78 9.45
C LEU A 493 30.01 -6.04 10.90
N LEU A 494 29.80 -7.28 11.34
CA LEU A 494 30.23 -7.78 12.63
C LEU A 494 31.47 -8.64 12.43
N LEU A 495 32.62 -8.14 12.88
CA LEU A 495 33.83 -8.94 12.98
C LEU A 495 33.73 -9.90 14.16
N TRP A 496 34.44 -11.02 14.08
CA TRP A 496 34.59 -11.92 15.22
C TRP A 496 35.11 -11.18 16.46
N ASP A 497 34.38 -11.29 17.56
CA ASP A 497 34.65 -10.58 18.81
C ASP A 497 34.52 -11.46 20.07
N CYS A 498 34.48 -12.80 19.92
CA CYS A 498 34.49 -13.71 21.07
C CYS A 498 35.85 -13.76 21.80
N ASP A 499 36.89 -13.13 21.25
CA ASP A 499 38.20 -13.01 21.87
C ASP A 499 38.86 -11.65 21.55
N SER A 500 40.10 -11.47 21.97
CA SER A 500 40.82 -10.20 21.85
C SER A 500 41.46 -9.93 20.48
N ARG A 501 41.18 -10.72 19.44
CA ARG A 501 41.76 -10.48 18.11
C ARG A 501 41.21 -9.22 17.45
N SER A 502 41.99 -8.65 16.53
CA SER A 502 41.57 -7.53 15.67
C SER A 502 41.93 -7.79 14.21
N TYR A 503 41.20 -7.10 13.33
CA TYR A 503 41.28 -7.27 11.90
C TYR A 503 41.57 -5.95 11.17
N SER A 504 42.18 -6.08 10.00
CA SER A 504 42.30 -5.02 8.98
C SER A 504 41.76 -5.56 7.66
N PHE A 505 41.05 -4.74 6.91
CA PHE A 505 40.36 -5.17 5.67
C PHE A 505 40.04 -3.98 4.77
N TYR A 506 39.53 -4.28 3.59
CA TYR A 506 38.88 -3.32 2.72
C TYR A 506 37.65 -3.97 2.08
N ILE A 507 36.73 -3.14 1.57
CA ILE A 507 35.52 -3.57 0.88
C ILE A 507 35.50 -2.96 -0.52
N GLU A 508 35.30 -3.81 -1.52
CA GLU A 508 35.09 -3.41 -2.90
C GLU A 508 33.67 -3.72 -3.34
N VAL A 509 33.14 -2.92 -4.26
CA VAL A 509 31.85 -3.15 -4.92
C VAL A 509 32.01 -3.23 -6.43
N SER A 510 31.11 -3.96 -7.08
CA SER A 510 31.05 -4.08 -8.53
C SER A 510 29.62 -4.27 -9.01
N VAL A 511 29.36 -3.87 -10.26
CA VAL A 511 28.10 -4.14 -10.96
C VAL A 511 28.17 -5.36 -11.87
N ASP A 512 29.38 -5.76 -12.30
CA ASP A 512 29.58 -6.72 -13.40
C ASP A 512 30.67 -7.77 -13.15
N MET A 513 31.26 -7.78 -11.94
CA MET A 513 32.42 -8.59 -11.52
C MET A 513 33.75 -8.28 -12.22
N LYS A 514 33.82 -7.31 -13.13
CA LYS A 514 35.04 -6.94 -13.85
C LYS A 514 35.65 -5.68 -13.27
N ASP A 515 34.84 -4.64 -13.15
CA ASP A 515 35.26 -3.35 -12.61
C ASP A 515 34.95 -3.31 -11.12
N TRP A 516 35.99 -3.11 -10.30
CA TRP A 516 35.91 -3.10 -8.84
C TRP A 516 36.33 -1.74 -8.30
N GLU A 517 35.58 -1.24 -7.34
CA GLU A 517 35.86 0.03 -6.66
C GLU A 517 35.92 -0.18 -5.15
N VAL A 518 37.02 0.25 -4.53
CA VAL A 518 37.18 0.25 -3.07
C VAL A 518 36.29 1.35 -2.48
N VAL A 519 35.29 0.97 -1.68
CA VAL A 519 34.39 1.89 -0.98
C VAL A 519 34.72 2.04 0.51
N VAL A 520 35.45 1.08 1.06
CA VAL A 520 35.93 1.10 2.45
C VAL A 520 37.37 0.62 2.47
N ASP A 521 38.27 1.43 2.98
CA ASP A 521 39.67 1.04 3.21
C ASP A 521 40.02 1.18 4.69
N LYS A 522 40.31 0.03 5.33
CA LYS A 522 40.64 -0.11 6.74
C LYS A 522 41.91 -0.96 6.92
N GLN A 523 42.80 -0.96 5.93
CA GLN A 523 44.02 -1.77 5.95
C GLN A 523 45.03 -1.34 7.03
N LEU A 524 44.97 -0.08 7.48
CA LEU A 524 45.87 0.48 8.49
C LEU A 524 45.26 0.51 9.91
N GLU A 525 44.05 -0.01 10.08
CA GLU A 525 43.31 0.02 11.34
C GLU A 525 43.24 -1.37 11.99
N HIS A 526 43.08 -1.42 13.32
CA HIS A 526 42.94 -2.67 14.08
C HIS A 526 41.54 -2.74 14.69
N LEU A 527 40.61 -3.30 13.92
CA LEU A 527 39.17 -3.24 14.19
C LEU A 527 38.64 -4.52 14.83
N LYS A 528 37.52 -4.41 15.57
CA LYS A 528 36.86 -5.52 16.30
C LYS A 528 35.36 -5.30 16.36
N SER A 529 34.59 -6.36 16.52
CA SER A 529 33.12 -6.28 16.67
C SER A 529 32.46 -5.48 15.52
N TRP A 530 31.37 -4.78 15.81
CA TRP A 530 30.62 -3.99 14.83
C TRP A 530 31.41 -2.83 14.23
N GLN A 531 31.36 -2.74 12.90
CA GLN A 531 31.96 -1.68 12.11
C GLN A 531 30.93 -1.12 11.15
N HIS A 532 30.88 0.22 11.00
CA HIS A 532 29.91 0.92 10.17
C HIS A 532 30.62 1.84 9.18
N PHE A 533 30.07 1.94 7.99
CA PHE A 533 30.67 2.70 6.90
C PHE A 533 29.60 3.46 6.13
N THR A 534 29.97 4.66 5.69
CA THR A 534 29.24 5.49 4.74
C THR A 534 30.16 5.79 3.57
N PHE A 535 29.60 5.87 2.36
CA PHE A 535 30.33 6.23 1.15
C PHE A 535 29.38 6.90 0.15
N LEU A 536 29.93 7.47 -0.91
CA LEU A 536 29.10 8.09 -1.95
C LEU A 536 28.16 7.03 -2.56
N PRO A 537 26.84 7.29 -2.64
CA PRO A 537 25.88 6.32 -3.13
C PRO A 537 26.24 5.76 -4.51
N LYS A 538 26.17 4.43 -4.67
CA LYS A 538 26.56 3.70 -5.89
C LYS A 538 25.61 2.54 -6.19
N VAL A 539 25.50 2.16 -7.46
CA VAL A 539 24.85 0.90 -7.85
C VAL A 539 25.77 -0.25 -7.47
N VAL A 540 25.25 -1.21 -6.71
CA VAL A 540 25.98 -2.38 -6.23
C VAL A 540 25.21 -3.65 -6.58
N VAL A 541 25.92 -4.62 -7.15
CA VAL A 541 25.41 -6.00 -7.35
C VAL A 541 26.29 -7.00 -6.62
N TYR A 542 27.61 -6.78 -6.62
CA TYR A 542 28.60 -7.62 -5.97
C TYR A 542 29.38 -6.84 -4.93
N ILE A 543 29.73 -7.51 -3.84
CA ILE A 543 30.50 -6.95 -2.73
C ILE A 543 31.60 -7.94 -2.37
N ARG A 544 32.84 -7.45 -2.30
CA ARG A 544 34.00 -8.21 -1.82
C ARG A 544 34.47 -7.65 -0.50
N ILE A 545 34.58 -8.52 0.50
CA ILE A 545 35.21 -8.19 1.78
C ILE A 545 36.54 -8.92 1.83
N VAL A 546 37.64 -8.16 1.84
CA VAL A 546 39.00 -8.70 1.77
C VAL A 546 39.75 -8.37 3.06
N GLY A 547 39.94 -9.38 3.89
CA GLY A 547 40.82 -9.32 5.05
C GLY A 547 42.30 -9.24 4.65
N THR A 548 43.01 -8.32 5.27
CA THR A 548 44.45 -8.08 5.06
C THR A 548 45.29 -8.39 6.29
N HIS A 549 44.69 -8.35 7.48
CA HIS A 549 45.37 -8.69 8.72
C HIS A 549 44.41 -9.28 9.74
N ASN A 550 44.92 -10.21 10.57
CA ASN A 550 44.29 -10.72 11.77
C ASN A 550 45.40 -11.00 12.81
N THR A 551 45.25 -10.49 14.03
CA THR A 551 46.27 -10.62 15.09
C THR A 551 46.39 -12.02 15.69
N ALA A 552 45.44 -12.93 15.43
CA ALA A 552 45.40 -14.26 16.03
C ALA A 552 45.82 -15.40 15.09
N ASN A 553 45.51 -15.30 13.79
CA ASN A 553 45.80 -16.33 12.79
C ASN A 553 45.66 -15.76 11.37
N GLU A 554 45.85 -16.60 10.35
CA GLU A 554 45.84 -16.23 8.93
C GLU A 554 44.43 -16.21 8.29
N MET A 555 43.36 -16.26 9.10
CA MET A 555 41.98 -16.32 8.60
C MET A 555 41.21 -15.05 8.95
N PHE A 556 40.59 -14.40 7.97
CA PHE A 556 39.65 -13.31 8.20
C PHE A 556 38.27 -13.87 8.51
N HIS A 557 37.62 -13.42 9.59
CA HIS A 557 36.31 -13.92 10.01
C HIS A 557 35.28 -12.79 10.06
N CYS A 558 34.16 -12.99 9.40
CA CYS A 558 33.02 -12.08 9.40
C CYS A 558 31.77 -12.83 9.84
N VAL A 559 31.13 -12.36 10.91
CA VAL A 559 29.96 -13.01 11.53
C VAL A 559 28.69 -12.63 10.77
N HIS A 560 28.51 -11.34 10.51
CA HIS A 560 27.29 -10.82 9.91
C HIS A 560 27.57 -9.60 9.03
N PHE A 561 26.78 -9.41 7.98
CA PHE A 561 26.90 -8.29 7.05
C PHE A 561 25.54 -7.69 6.72
N GLU A 562 25.49 -6.36 6.60
CA GLU A 562 24.30 -5.62 6.17
C GLU A 562 24.65 -4.53 5.18
N CYS A 563 23.80 -4.37 4.17
CA CYS A 563 23.78 -3.20 3.32
C CYS A 563 22.34 -2.87 2.90
N PRO A 564 21.86 -1.62 3.06
CA PRO A 564 22.41 -0.56 3.91
C PRO A 564 22.46 -0.92 5.40
N SER A 565 23.23 -0.14 6.18
CA SER A 565 23.34 -0.29 7.64
C SER A 565 21.98 -0.09 8.33
N GLN A 566 21.58 -0.99 9.24
CA GLN A 566 20.31 -0.90 9.98
C GLN A 566 20.47 -0.39 11.42
N ASP A 567 21.61 0.17 11.78
CA ASP A 567 21.87 0.62 13.13
C ASP A 567 21.11 1.91 13.48
N PRO A 568 20.25 1.93 14.51
CA PRO A 568 19.44 3.09 14.83
C PRO A 568 20.25 4.33 15.24
N GLU A 569 21.40 4.17 15.92
CA GLU A 569 22.23 5.29 16.36
C GLU A 569 23.01 5.88 15.19
N PHE A 570 23.53 5.02 14.31
CA PHE A 570 24.13 5.43 13.05
C PHE A 570 23.16 6.21 12.15
N LEU A 571 21.93 5.69 11.98
CA LEU A 571 20.89 6.33 11.18
C LEU A 571 20.39 7.66 11.76
N LYS A 572 20.52 7.88 13.08
CA LYS A 572 20.25 9.18 13.72
C LYS A 572 21.36 10.18 13.45
N CYS A 573 22.62 9.74 13.48
CA CYS A 573 23.78 10.60 13.20
C CYS A 573 23.79 11.10 11.75
N GLU A 574 23.43 10.27 10.77
CA GLU A 574 23.37 10.70 9.36
C GLU A 574 22.27 11.73 9.07
N ARG A 575 21.08 11.60 9.69
CA ARG A 575 20.00 12.58 9.52
C ARG A 575 20.35 13.98 10.03
N ASN A 576 21.38 14.10 10.87
CA ASN A 576 21.87 15.37 11.41
C ASN A 576 22.99 16.00 10.56
N VAL A 577 23.38 15.39 9.44
CA VAL A 577 24.33 15.97 8.49
C VAL A 577 23.56 16.77 7.43
N PRO A 578 23.77 18.10 7.30
CA PRO A 578 23.12 18.89 6.26
C PRO A 578 23.56 18.40 4.88
N VAL A 579 22.60 18.05 4.01
CA VAL A 579 22.87 17.75 2.60
C VAL A 579 23.43 19.02 1.95
N PRO A 580 24.62 19.01 1.32
CA PRO A 580 25.10 20.15 0.54
C PRO A 580 24.16 20.37 -0.64
N SER A 581 23.58 21.56 -0.73
CA SER A 581 22.78 21.99 -1.87
C SER A 581 23.61 21.90 -3.15
N ILE A 582 23.22 21.01 -4.07
CA ILE A 582 23.74 20.95 -5.42
C ILE A 582 23.25 22.21 -6.14
N GLU A 583 24.14 23.19 -6.33
CA GLU A 583 23.89 24.30 -7.25
C GLU A 583 23.87 23.75 -8.68
N LEU A 584 22.68 23.63 -9.25
CA LEU A 584 22.48 23.47 -10.69
C LEU A 584 22.97 24.74 -11.40
N SER A 585 24.21 24.73 -11.89
CA SER A 585 24.69 25.75 -12.82
C SER A 585 23.96 25.59 -14.16
N LEU A 586 22.83 26.29 -14.30
CA LEU A 586 22.18 26.53 -15.59
C LEU A 586 23.12 27.38 -16.44
N SER A 587 23.88 26.75 -17.34
CA SER A 587 24.53 27.44 -18.44
C SER A 587 23.47 27.80 -19.47
N GLY A 588 22.93 29.01 -19.36
CA GLY A 588 22.07 29.61 -20.35
C GLY A 588 22.84 29.87 -21.64
N THR A 589 22.45 29.17 -22.70
CA THR A 589 22.70 29.58 -24.08
C THR A 589 21.89 30.85 -24.34
N ASN A 590 22.55 32.00 -24.34
CA ASN A 590 21.96 33.23 -24.87
C ASN A 590 22.38 33.42 -26.33
N GLU A 591 21.34 33.53 -27.14
CA GLU A 591 21.33 33.86 -28.56
C GLU A 591 22.10 35.16 -28.83
N SER A 592 22.89 35.14 -29.90
CA SER A 592 23.43 36.34 -30.53
C SER A 592 22.56 36.69 -31.73
N ASN A 593 21.69 37.68 -31.56
CA ASN A 593 21.07 38.44 -32.64
C ASN A 593 20.96 39.89 -32.16
N ALA A 594 21.87 40.74 -32.64
CA ALA A 594 21.68 42.18 -32.63
C ALA A 594 22.28 42.75 -33.92
N GLU A 595 21.41 43.45 -34.63
CA GLU A 595 21.58 44.06 -35.93
C GLU A 595 22.59 45.23 -35.95
N ASP A 596 23.09 45.45 -37.16
CA ASP A 596 23.60 46.69 -37.76
C ASP A 596 23.40 48.01 -36.99
N SER A 597 24.50 48.76 -36.82
CA SER A 597 24.56 50.15 -37.30
C SER A 597 26.01 50.68 -37.36
N ALA A 598 26.37 51.08 -38.58
CA ALA A 598 27.39 52.03 -39.05
C ALA A 598 28.32 52.74 -38.04
N ILE A 599 29.60 52.87 -38.42
CA ILE A 599 30.29 54.13 -38.80
C ILE A 599 31.77 53.84 -39.12
N ASP A 600 32.20 54.39 -40.26
CA ASP A 600 33.56 54.55 -40.83
C ASP A 600 34.39 53.35 -41.32
#